data_AF-A0A1F3BCQ3-F1
#
_entry.id   AF-A0A1F3BCQ3-F1
#
_cell.length_a   1.000
_cell.length_b   1.000
_cell.length_c   1.000
_cell.angle_alpha   90.00
_cell.angle_beta   90.00
_cell.angle_gamma   90.00
#
_symmetry.space_group_name_H-M   'P 1'
#
loop_
_entity.id
_entity.type
_entity.pdbx_description
1 polymer ?
#
loop_
_entity_poly.entity_id
_entity_poly.type
_entity_poly.pdbx_seq_one_letter_code
_entity_poly.pdbx_strand_id
1 'polypeptide(L)'
;MSIADASMTRDVLRDLGRRPVDISNLDVHVQHGVVYLRGRIDKLRGYYEDMDLEEELNIILKCLHQKTGITDVVCEVDLQGPSIRERMSPRRRRYY
;
A
#
# COMPACT_ATOMS: atom_id res chain seq x y z
N MET A 1 22.44 -1.24 -6.34
CA MET A 1 21.73 -1.27 -5.04
C MET A 1 22.76 -1.24 -3.94
N SER A 2 22.71 -0.29 -3.01
CA SER A 2 23.60 -0.30 -1.84
C SER A 2 23.11 -1.33 -0.81
N ILE A 3 24.00 -1.78 0.07
CA ILE A 3 23.65 -2.72 1.16
C ILE A 3 22.62 -2.07 2.11
N ALA A 4 22.71 -0.77 2.32
CA ALA A 4 21.77 -0.01 3.13
C ALA A 4 20.36 0.00 2.51
N ASP A 5 20.25 0.27 1.20
CA ASP A 5 18.97 0.26 0.47
C ASP A 5 18.31 -1.13 0.52
N ALA A 6 19.12 -2.19 0.37
CA ALA A 6 18.63 -3.57 0.43
C ALA A 6 18.14 -3.94 1.84
N SER A 7 18.82 -3.46 2.89
CA SER A 7 18.36 -3.63 4.27
C SER A 7 17.04 -2.91 4.49
N MET A 8 16.94 -1.64 4.07
CA MET A 8 15.73 -0.85 4.19
C MET A 8 14.54 -1.47 3.45
N THR A 9 14.77 -1.98 2.24
CA THR A 9 13.73 -2.65 1.44
C THR A 9 13.17 -3.86 2.20
N ARG A 10 14.03 -4.67 2.84
CA ARG A 10 13.59 -5.80 3.67
C ARG A 10 12.82 -5.35 4.90
N ASP A 11 13.25 -4.27 5.55
CA ASP A 11 12.55 -3.74 6.71
C ASP A 11 11.17 -3.19 6.34
N VAL A 12 11.04 -2.52 5.19
CA VAL A 12 9.75 -2.07 4.65
C VAL A 12 8.85 -3.25 4.32
N LEU A 13 9.35 -4.26 3.61
CA LEU A 13 8.59 -5.48 3.29
C LEU A 13 8.12 -6.22 4.55
N ARG A 14 8.95 -6.26 5.59
CA ARG A 14 8.58 -6.86 6.88
C ARG A 14 7.44 -6.10 7.57
N ASP A 15 7.47 -4.78 7.52
CA ASP A 15 6.41 -3.94 8.10
C ASP A 15 5.10 -4.06 7.31
N LEU A 16 5.18 -4.12 5.98
CA LEU A 16 4.04 -4.35 5.10
C LEU A 16 3.42 -5.73 5.33
N GLY A 17 4.23 -6.79 5.47
CA GLY A 17 3.74 -8.15 5.71
C GLY A 17 3.06 -8.36 7.07
N ARG A 18 3.19 -7.40 8.01
CA ARG A 18 2.44 -7.42 9.28
C ARG A 18 1.03 -6.84 9.15
N ARG A 19 0.73 -6.18 8.03
CA ARG A 19 -0.57 -5.57 7.78
C ARG A 19 -1.52 -6.59 7.14
N PRO A 20 -2.82 -6.51 7.45
CA PRO A 20 -3.82 -7.43 6.91
C PRO A 20 -4.22 -7.08 5.46
N VAL A 21 -3.24 -6.78 4.61
CA VAL A 21 -3.43 -6.43 3.19
C VAL A 21 -2.73 -7.45 2.31
N ASP A 22 -3.28 -7.72 1.13
CA ASP A 22 -2.63 -8.58 0.15
C ASP A 22 -1.65 -7.74 -0.69
N ILE A 23 -0.37 -8.03 -0.51
CA ILE A 23 0.77 -7.37 -1.17
C ILE A 23 1.43 -8.28 -2.21
N SER A 24 0.78 -9.38 -2.62
CA SER A 24 1.36 -10.36 -3.55
C SER A 24 1.74 -9.75 -4.90
N ASN A 25 1.08 -8.66 -5.29
CA ASN A 25 1.30 -7.91 -6.53
C ASN A 25 1.94 -6.53 -6.29
N LEU A 26 2.53 -6.31 -5.11
CA LEU A 26 3.20 -5.05 -4.76
C LEU A 26 4.71 -5.22 -4.93
N ASP A 27 5.30 -4.41 -5.80
CA ASP A 27 6.73 -4.24 -5.95
C ASP A 27 7.19 -3.09 -5.04
N VAL A 28 8.26 -3.35 -4.27
CA VAL A 28 8.80 -2.41 -3.29
C VAL A 28 10.30 -2.29 -3.50
N HIS A 29 10.74 -1.07 -3.79
CA HIS A 29 12.15 -0.80 -3.98
C HIS A 29 12.56 0.49 -3.26
N VAL A 30 13.69 0.45 -2.56
CA VAL A 30 14.30 1.65 -1.95
C VAL A 30 15.52 2.05 -2.76
N GLN A 31 15.60 3.32 -3.13
CA GLN A 31 16.74 3.88 -3.83
C GLN A 31 17.06 5.28 -3.30
N HIS A 32 18.27 5.48 -2.80
CA HIS A 32 18.75 6.76 -2.28
C HIS A 32 17.84 7.38 -1.19
N GLY A 33 17.25 6.54 -0.34
CA GLY A 33 16.32 6.98 0.71
C GLY A 33 14.91 7.31 0.20
N VAL A 34 14.60 7.08 -1.07
CA VAL A 34 13.23 7.16 -1.62
C VAL A 34 12.65 5.75 -1.72
N VAL A 35 11.45 5.56 -1.17
CA VAL A 35 10.72 4.29 -1.29
C VAL A 35 9.77 4.37 -2.48
N TYR A 36 9.91 3.43 -3.40
CA TYR A 36 9.01 3.24 -4.53
C TYR A 36 8.08 2.08 -4.23
N LEU A 37 6.79 2.36 -4.16
CA LEU A 37 5.73 1.37 -4.03
C LEU A 37 4.96 1.34 -5.36
N ARG A 38 4.98 0.20 -6.04
CA ARG A 38 4.31 0.07 -7.34
C ARG A 38 3.56 -1.25 -7.43
N GLY A 39 2.37 -1.22 -8.01
CA GLY A 39 1.63 -2.43 -8.32
C GLY A 39 0.23 -2.39 -7.74
N ARG A 40 -0.21 -3.48 -7.11
CA ARG A 40 -1.59 -3.60 -6.62
C ARG A 40 -1.64 -4.00 -5.17
N ILE A 41 -2.55 -3.36 -4.44
CA ILE A 41 -2.91 -3.73 -3.07
C ILE A 41 -4.36 -4.21 -3.09
N ASP A 42 -4.54 -5.43 -2.61
CA ASP A 42 -5.83 -6.11 -2.54
C ASP A 42 -6.25 -6.32 -1.09
N LYS A 43 -7.56 -6.48 -0.86
CA LYS A 43 -8.06 -6.91 0.45
C LYS A 43 -7.70 -8.36 0.69
N LEU A 44 -7.10 -8.64 1.85
CA LEU A 44 -6.81 -10.02 2.25
C LEU A 44 -8.11 -10.82 2.35
N ARG A 45 -8.12 -12.04 1.79
CA ARG A 45 -9.30 -12.91 1.76
C ARG A 45 -9.75 -13.23 3.19
N GLY A 46 -10.95 -12.80 3.56
CA GLY A 46 -11.53 -13.00 4.90
C GLY A 46 -11.82 -11.69 5.65
N TYR A 47 -11.21 -10.57 5.25
CA TYR A 47 -11.41 -9.23 5.85
C TYR A 47 -12.38 -8.36 5.01
N TYR A 48 -13.42 -8.97 4.45
CA TYR A 48 -14.24 -8.37 3.39
C TYR A 48 -15.21 -7.28 3.84
N GLU A 49 -15.52 -7.16 5.14
CA GLU A 49 -16.66 -6.36 5.59
C GLU A 49 -16.31 -5.02 6.21
N ASP A 50 -15.13 -4.81 6.80
CA ASP A 50 -14.82 -3.56 7.54
C ASP A 50 -13.49 -2.87 7.16
N MET A 51 -12.70 -3.42 6.23
CA MET A 51 -11.38 -2.85 5.93
C MET A 51 -11.47 -1.78 4.84
N ASP A 52 -11.07 -0.56 5.19
CA ASP A 52 -10.80 0.52 4.25
C ASP A 52 -9.33 0.48 3.81
N LEU A 53 -9.11 0.17 2.52
CA LEU A 53 -7.77 0.09 1.95
C LEU A 53 -7.11 1.48 1.87
N GLU A 54 -7.90 2.54 1.69
CA GLU A 54 -7.35 3.90 1.61
C GLU A 54 -6.81 4.34 2.98
N GLU A 55 -7.51 4.02 4.06
CA GLU A 55 -7.05 4.32 5.41
C GLU A 55 -5.80 3.52 5.77
N GLU A 56 -5.77 2.23 5.47
CA GLU A 56 -4.57 1.40 5.69
C GLU A 56 -3.38 1.90 4.86
N LEU A 57 -3.58 2.27 3.58
CA LEU A 57 -2.52 2.85 2.76
C LEU A 57 -1.98 4.14 3.39
N ASN A 58 -2.86 5.02 3.88
CA ASN A 58 -2.45 6.25 4.55
C ASN A 58 -1.65 5.98 5.83
N ILE A 59 -2.03 4.96 6.61
CA ILE A 59 -1.26 4.54 7.79
C ILE A 59 0.11 4.03 7.38
N ILE A 60 0.19 3.18 6.34
CA ILE A 60 1.44 2.67 5.79
C ILE A 60 2.34 3.82 5.36
N LEU A 61 1.84 4.76 4.55
CA LEU A 61 2.60 5.92 4.09
C LEU A 61 3.11 6.76 5.26
N LYS A 62 2.31 6.98 6.30
CA LYS A 62 2.76 7.69 7.52
C LYS A 62 3.87 6.93 8.25
N CYS A 63 3.75 5.61 8.40
CA CYS A 63 4.77 4.79 9.03
C CYS A 63 6.09 4.82 8.24
N LEU A 64 6.03 4.81 6.90
CA LEU A 64 7.22 4.90 6.05
C LEU A 64 7.90 6.27 6.18
N HIS A 65 7.15 7.37 6.17
CA HIS A 65 7.71 8.71 6.36
C HIS A 65 8.31 8.93 7.76
N GLN A 66 7.83 8.22 8.79
CA GLN A 66 8.39 8.30 10.15
C GLN A 66 9.69 7.51 10.31
N LYS A 67 10.06 6.67 9.35
CA LYS A 67 11.23 5.80 9.45
C LYS A 67 12.50 6.59 9.14
N THR A 68 13.51 6.43 9.98
CA THR A 68 14.81 7.07 9.77
C THR A 68 15.48 6.52 8.51
N GLY A 69 15.99 7.42 7.67
CA GLY A 69 16.62 7.06 6.39
C GLY A 69 15.69 7.09 5.17
N ILE A 70 14.38 7.27 5.37
CA ILE A 70 13.44 7.57 4.27
C ILE A 70 13.30 9.09 4.17
N THR A 71 13.57 9.64 2.99
CA THR A 71 13.37 11.06 2.67
C THR A 71 12.02 11.29 2.00
N ASP A 72 11.61 10.37 1.12
CA ASP A 72 10.38 10.51 0.35
C ASP A 72 9.78 9.14 0.00
N VAL A 73 8.48 9.12 -0.32
CA VAL A 73 7.74 7.90 -0.69
C VAL A 73 6.92 8.15 -1.95
N VAL A 74 7.26 7.45 -3.03
CA VAL A 74 6.53 7.46 -4.29
C VAL A 74 5.55 6.29 -4.29
N CYS A 75 4.26 6.59 -4.38
CA CYS A 75 3.18 5.62 -4.30
C CYS A 75 2.41 5.54 -5.63
N GLU A 76 2.64 4.47 -6.38
CA GLU A 76 1.96 4.12 -7.64
C GLU A 76 1.23 2.78 -7.47
N VAL A 77 0.29 2.75 -6.52
CA VAL A 77 -0.49 1.54 -6.20
C VAL A 77 -1.93 1.68 -6.66
N ASP A 78 -2.41 0.67 -7.38
CA ASP A 78 -3.82 0.52 -7.70
C ASP A 78 -4.52 -0.24 -6.57
N LEU A 79 -5.60 0.34 -6.04
CA LEU A 79 -6.43 -0.27 -5.02
C LEU A 79 -7.54 -1.08 -5.73
N GLN A 80 -7.52 -2.40 -5.58
CA GLN A 80 -8.52 -3.26 -6.18
C GLN A 80 -9.52 -3.73 -5.11
N GLY A 81 -10.73 -3.17 -5.18
CA GLY A 81 -11.86 -3.56 -4.35
C GLY A 81 -12.65 -2.34 -3.90
N PRO A 82 -13.97 -2.28 -4.16
CA PRO A 82 -14.74 -1.11 -3.75
C PRO A 82 -14.70 -0.97 -2.23
N SER A 83 -14.41 0.24 -1.75
CA SER A 83 -14.62 0.58 -0.34
C SER A 83 -16.09 0.38 0.03
N ILE A 84 -16.41 0.20 1.32
CA ILE A 84 -17.81 0.12 1.77
C ILE A 84 -18.57 1.37 1.33
N ARG A 85 -17.91 2.54 1.36
CA ARG A 85 -18.43 3.81 0.85
C ARG A 85 -18.74 3.76 -0.66
N GLU A 86 -17.88 3.16 -1.46
CA GLU A 86 -18.13 2.96 -2.90
C GLU A 86 -19.21 1.91 -3.19
N ARG A 87 -19.39 0.90 -2.33
CA ARG A 87 -20.53 -0.04 -2.42
C ARG A 87 -21.85 0.63 -2.00
N MET A 88 -21.81 1.52 -1.01
CA MET A 88 -22.97 2.30 -0.54
C MET A 88 -23.31 3.46 -1.45
N SER A 89 -22.42 3.84 -2.37
CA SER A 89 -22.73 4.76 -3.46
C SER A 89 -23.71 4.07 -4.42
N PRO A 90 -24.92 4.59 -4.67
CA PRO A 90 -25.75 4.04 -5.72
C PRO A 90 -24.97 4.19 -7.02
N ARG A 91 -24.58 3.06 -7.63
CA ARG A 91 -23.98 3.00 -8.95
C ARG A 91 -24.78 3.91 -9.87
N ARG A 92 -24.26 5.11 -10.16
CA ARG A 92 -24.72 5.91 -11.30
C ARG A 92 -24.37 5.09 -12.52
N ARG A 93 -25.30 4.22 -12.93
CA ARG A 93 -25.36 3.64 -14.27
C ARG A 93 -25.29 4.84 -15.22
N ARG A 94 -24.11 5.12 -15.77
CA ARG A 94 -24.01 5.91 -16.98
C ARG A 94 -24.67 5.06 -18.06
N TYR A 95 -25.89 5.43 -18.41
CA TYR A 95 -26.48 5.03 -19.68
C TYR A 95 -25.78 5.83 -20.79
N TYR A 96 -25.33 5.08 -21.79
CA TYR A 96 -24.90 5.45 -23.16
C TYR A 96 -24.17 6.78 -23.37
#